data_AF-Q9RNJ2-F1
#
_entry.id   AF-Q9RNJ2-F1
#
_cell.length_a   1.000
_cell.length_b   1.000
_cell.length_c   1.000
_cell.angle_alpha   90.00
_cell.angle_beta   90.00
_cell.angle_gamma   90.00
#
_symmetry.space_group_name_H-M   'P 1'
#
loop_
_entity.id
_entity.type
_entity.pdbx_description
1 polymer ?
#
loop_
_entity_poly.entity_id
_entity_poly.type
_entity_poly.pdbx_seq_one_letter_code
_entity_poly.pdbx_strand_id
1 'polypeptide(L)'
;DPDAVKKMMDDIAAKYGKIDVLVNNAGILIPGKIMDASIEDWKKISSVNIDGVIYCAKFAMPYLVKSKGCIVNTASVSGLGGDWGMVYYCTTKGAVVNFTRALALDSGVNGVRVNSVCPCLVKTKMAANWPESAQAQFKNRVSLGRIPEAEEIASVMAFLASDDARFITGVNLPVDGGATASDGQPHLG
;
A
#
# COMPACT_ATOMS: atom_id res chain seq x y z
N ASP A 1 15.82 8.06 0.77
CA ASP A 1 16.69 9.16 0.31
C ASP A 1 15.94 9.96 -0.75
N PRO A 2 15.53 11.20 -0.44
CA PRO A 2 14.76 12.03 -1.37
C PRO A 2 15.55 12.44 -2.62
N ASP A 3 16.87 12.67 -2.53
CA ASP A 3 17.68 13.10 -3.68
C ASP A 3 17.85 11.95 -4.68
N ALA A 4 18.06 10.73 -4.17
CA ALA A 4 18.08 9.53 -4.99
C ALA A 4 16.74 9.29 -5.70
N VAL A 5 15.61 9.47 -5.00
CA VAL A 5 14.27 9.32 -5.59
C VAL A 5 14.03 10.38 -6.65
N LYS A 6 14.39 11.65 -6.39
CA LYS A 6 14.28 12.72 -7.38
C LYS A 6 15.08 12.38 -8.64
N LYS A 7 16.35 12.00 -8.47
CA LYS A 7 17.21 11.62 -9.59
C LYS A 7 16.61 10.46 -10.39
N MET A 8 16.10 9.43 -9.72
CA MET A 8 15.46 8.29 -10.36
C MET A 8 14.25 8.71 -11.21
N MET A 9 13.38 9.59 -10.70
CA MET A 9 12.22 10.08 -11.46
C MET A 9 12.66 10.88 -12.68
N ASP A 10 13.64 11.76 -12.53
CA ASP A 10 14.18 12.57 -13.62
C ASP A 10 14.84 11.70 -14.71
N ASP A 11 15.62 10.70 -14.31
CA ASP A 11 16.27 9.75 -15.23
C ASP A 11 15.22 8.93 -16.02
N ILE A 12 14.16 8.45 -15.35
CA ILE A 12 13.06 7.71 -16.00
C ILE A 12 12.32 8.61 -16.99
N ALA A 13 11.96 9.83 -16.58
CA ALA A 13 11.28 10.79 -17.43
C ALA A 13 12.14 11.21 -18.63
N ALA A 14 13.45 11.39 -18.45
CA ALA A 14 14.38 11.67 -19.54
C ALA A 14 14.48 10.50 -20.53
N LYS A 15 14.49 9.26 -20.03
CA LYS A 15 14.61 8.06 -20.86
C LYS A 15 13.34 7.73 -21.64
N TYR A 16 12.17 7.85 -21.02
CA TYR A 16 10.89 7.41 -21.61
C TYR A 16 9.97 8.56 -22.01
N GLY A 17 10.33 9.82 -21.72
CA GLY A 17 9.59 11.03 -22.08
C GLY A 17 8.38 11.35 -21.20
N LYS A 18 7.93 10.39 -20.37
CA LYS A 18 6.74 10.52 -19.52
C LYS A 18 6.74 9.53 -18.36
N ILE A 19 5.88 9.80 -17.38
CA ILE A 19 5.47 8.88 -16.33
C ILE A 19 3.95 8.98 -16.24
N ASP A 20 3.25 7.88 -16.55
CA ASP A 20 1.78 7.82 -16.52
C ASP A 20 1.25 7.21 -15.21
N VAL A 21 2.01 6.26 -14.64
CA VAL A 21 1.60 5.51 -13.45
C VAL A 21 2.76 5.43 -12.47
N LEU A 22 2.51 5.79 -11.21
CA LEU A 22 3.39 5.50 -10.09
C LEU A 22 2.77 4.40 -9.22
N VAL A 23 3.49 3.31 -9.00
CA VAL A 23 3.13 2.29 -8.01
C VAL A 23 4.07 2.37 -6.82
N ASN A 24 3.57 2.85 -5.69
CA ASN A 24 4.31 2.84 -4.43
C ASN A 24 4.13 1.49 -3.73
N ASN A 25 4.95 0.51 -4.11
CA ASN A 25 4.90 -0.86 -3.58
C ASN A 25 6.00 -1.18 -2.55
N ALA A 26 7.03 -0.36 -2.44
CA ALA A 26 8.09 -0.57 -1.45
C ALA A 26 7.50 -0.55 -0.03
N GLY A 27 7.88 -1.53 0.79
CA GLY A 27 7.44 -1.61 2.17
C GLY A 27 8.19 -2.68 2.95
N ILE A 28 8.38 -2.44 4.25
CA ILE A 28 8.94 -3.39 5.19
C ILE A 28 7.99 -3.59 6.37
N LEU A 29 8.14 -4.72 7.05
CA LEU A 29 7.39 -5.08 8.24
C LEU A 29 8.37 -5.41 9.35
N ILE A 30 8.15 -4.82 10.53
CA ILE A 30 8.89 -5.10 11.74
C ILE A 30 7.84 -5.33 12.84
N PRO A 31 7.69 -6.57 13.36
CA PRO A 31 6.77 -6.85 14.45
C PRO A 31 7.26 -6.22 15.75
N GLY A 32 6.32 -5.81 16.59
CA GLY A 32 6.59 -5.31 17.94
C GLY A 32 5.38 -4.65 18.57
N LYS A 33 5.28 -4.76 19.89
CA LYS A 33 4.39 -3.92 20.70
C LYS A 33 5.10 -2.61 21.04
N ILE A 34 4.34 -1.61 21.47
CA ILE A 34 4.90 -0.28 21.78
C ILE A 34 5.97 -0.31 22.88
N MET A 35 5.89 -1.26 23.82
CA MET A 35 6.86 -1.41 24.91
C MET A 35 8.16 -2.10 24.48
N ASP A 36 8.12 -2.87 23.39
CA ASP A 36 9.22 -3.75 22.97
C ASP A 36 9.93 -3.24 21.72
N ALA A 37 9.21 -2.52 20.85
CA ALA A 37 9.70 -2.08 19.56
C ALA A 37 10.60 -0.85 19.70
N SER A 38 11.83 -0.92 19.16
CA SER A 38 12.81 0.14 19.33
C SER A 38 12.49 1.39 18.51
N ILE A 39 13.02 2.55 18.93
CA ILE A 39 12.94 3.78 18.13
C ILE A 39 13.71 3.65 16.81
N GLU A 40 14.73 2.81 16.76
CA GLU A 40 15.45 2.50 15.52
C GLU A 40 14.57 1.73 14.54
N ASP A 41 13.79 0.75 15.02
CA ASP A 41 12.79 0.05 14.20
C ASP A 41 11.76 1.01 13.65
N TRP A 42 11.28 1.96 14.48
CA TRP A 42 10.39 3.03 14.02
C TRP A 42 11.02 3.85 12.90
N LYS A 43 12.25 4.33 13.07
CA LYS A 43 12.95 5.11 12.03
C LYS A 43 13.10 4.30 10.74
N LYS A 44 13.46 3.03 10.87
CA LYS A 44 13.65 2.14 9.72
C LYS A 44 12.34 1.91 8.96
N ILE A 45 11.26 1.55 9.64
CA ILE A 45 9.97 1.26 9.01
C ILE A 45 9.29 2.52 8.45
N SER A 46 9.37 3.66 9.15
CA SER A 46 8.81 4.92 8.66
C SER A 46 9.59 5.45 7.44
N SER A 47 10.92 5.32 7.43
CA SER A 47 11.76 5.76 6.30
C SER A 47 11.45 5.07 4.97
N VAL A 48 10.87 3.87 5.01
CA VAL A 48 10.44 3.15 3.80
C VAL A 48 8.96 3.33 3.56
N ASN A 49 8.12 3.00 4.55
CA ASN A 49 6.68 2.88 4.36
C ASN A 49 5.97 4.24 4.27
N ILE A 50 6.53 5.30 4.86
CA ILE A 50 5.96 6.65 4.84
C ILE A 50 6.80 7.52 3.91
N ASP A 51 8.07 7.72 4.25
CA ASP A 51 8.94 8.66 3.52
C ASP A 51 9.11 8.23 2.05
N GLY A 52 9.29 6.93 1.79
CA GLY A 52 9.37 6.41 0.43
C GLY A 52 8.14 6.76 -0.41
N VAL A 53 6.93 6.59 0.15
CA VAL A 53 5.66 6.91 -0.52
C VAL A 53 5.55 8.41 -0.78
N ILE A 54 5.88 9.24 0.22
CA ILE A 54 5.82 10.70 0.12
C ILE A 54 6.82 11.21 -0.92
N TYR A 55 8.07 10.74 -0.88
CA TYR A 55 9.12 11.21 -1.79
C TYR A 55 8.82 10.80 -3.22
N CYS A 56 8.42 9.55 -3.45
CA CYS A 56 8.05 9.09 -4.79
C CYS A 56 6.85 9.88 -5.35
N ALA A 57 5.79 10.09 -4.55
CA ALA A 57 4.65 10.89 -4.97
C ALA A 57 5.06 12.35 -5.28
N LYS A 58 5.84 12.97 -4.40
CA LYS A 58 6.33 14.36 -4.56
C LYS A 58 7.10 14.53 -5.87
N PHE A 59 8.05 13.63 -6.16
CA PHE A 59 8.92 13.78 -7.33
C PHE A 59 8.31 13.24 -8.63
N ALA A 60 7.32 12.34 -8.57
CA ALA A 60 6.56 11.93 -9.74
C ALA A 60 5.49 12.95 -10.17
N MET A 61 4.98 13.77 -9.23
CA MET A 61 3.81 14.64 -9.46
C MET A 61 3.92 15.55 -10.69
N PRO A 62 5.04 16.25 -10.97
CA PRO A 62 5.14 17.10 -12.16
C PRO A 62 4.91 16.32 -13.47
N TYR A 63 5.37 15.06 -13.51
CA TYR A 63 5.21 14.19 -14.67
C TYR A 63 3.79 13.64 -14.78
N LEU A 64 3.20 13.24 -13.64
CA LEU A 64 1.83 12.74 -13.57
C LEU A 64 0.80 13.82 -13.92
N VAL A 65 1.00 15.06 -13.50
CA VAL A 65 0.14 16.20 -13.88
C VAL A 65 0.18 16.42 -15.39
N LYS A 66 1.37 16.33 -16.00
CA LYS A 66 1.52 16.47 -17.46
C LYS A 66 0.84 15.34 -18.23
N SER A 67 0.92 14.10 -17.74
CA SER A 67 0.29 12.95 -18.38
C SER A 67 -1.18 12.75 -18.03
N LYS A 68 -1.70 13.46 -17.01
CA LYS A 68 -2.99 13.16 -16.36
C LYS A 68 -3.05 11.71 -15.88
N GLY A 69 -1.94 11.28 -15.28
CA GLY A 69 -1.70 9.91 -14.85
C GLY A 69 -2.35 9.56 -13.51
N CYS A 70 -1.80 8.55 -12.84
CA CYS A 70 -2.29 8.15 -11.52
C CYS A 70 -1.21 7.57 -10.59
N ILE A 71 -1.56 7.49 -9.31
CA ILE A 71 -0.77 6.83 -8.27
C ILE A 71 -1.60 5.66 -7.70
N VAL A 72 -0.97 4.49 -7.57
CA VAL A 72 -1.51 3.35 -6.83
C VAL A 72 -0.56 3.03 -5.67
N ASN A 73 -0.99 3.33 -4.45
CA ASN A 73 -0.24 3.03 -3.24
C ASN A 73 -0.52 1.59 -2.77
N THR A 74 0.50 0.91 -2.27
CA THR A 74 0.32 -0.36 -1.56
C THR A 74 0.16 -0.07 -0.08
N ALA A 75 -1.09 0.01 0.38
CA ALA A 75 -1.43 0.16 1.79
C ALA A 75 -1.39 -1.23 2.46
N SER A 76 -2.37 -1.53 3.33
CA SER A 76 -2.59 -2.83 3.96
C SER A 76 -3.97 -2.83 4.62
N VAL A 77 -4.57 -4.00 4.86
CA VAL A 77 -5.65 -4.13 5.85
C VAL A 77 -5.21 -3.61 7.24
N SER A 78 -3.93 -3.72 7.57
CA SER A 78 -3.30 -3.13 8.77
C SER A 78 -3.28 -1.59 8.77
N GLY A 79 -3.63 -0.94 7.66
CA GLY A 79 -3.86 0.50 7.60
C GLY A 79 -5.33 0.89 7.75
N LEU A 80 -6.24 -0.09 7.62
CA LEU A 80 -7.69 0.08 7.80
C LEU A 80 -8.13 -0.32 9.22
N GLY A 81 -7.38 -1.20 9.87
CA GLY A 81 -7.55 -1.62 11.26
C GLY A 81 -6.21 -1.90 11.93
N GLY A 82 -6.24 -2.32 13.18
CA GLY A 82 -5.04 -2.66 13.95
C GLY A 82 -4.74 -4.16 13.96
N ASP A 83 -3.46 -4.50 14.03
CA ASP A 83 -3.00 -5.87 14.27
C ASP A 83 -2.27 -5.96 15.63
N TRP A 84 -2.44 -7.09 16.32
CA TRP A 84 -1.70 -7.36 17.54
C TRP A 84 -0.20 -7.48 17.25
N GLY A 85 0.61 -6.73 18.01
CA GLY A 85 2.07 -6.81 17.91
C GLY A 85 2.65 -6.23 16.62
N MET A 86 1.97 -5.28 15.96
CA MET A 86 2.48 -4.61 14.75
C MET A 86 2.27 -3.08 14.79
N VAL A 87 2.44 -2.45 15.96
CA VAL A 87 2.05 -1.05 16.19
C VAL A 87 2.66 -0.06 15.18
N TYR A 88 3.95 -0.20 14.86
CA TYR A 88 4.60 0.67 13.90
C TYR A 88 4.14 0.39 12.47
N TYR A 89 4.01 -0.88 12.09
CA TYR A 89 3.52 -1.23 10.76
C TYR A 89 2.10 -0.69 10.52
N CYS A 90 1.19 -0.91 11.47
CA CYS A 90 -0.17 -0.36 11.42
C CYS A 90 -0.16 1.16 11.31
N THR A 91 0.65 1.84 12.14
CA THR A 91 0.81 3.30 12.06
C THR A 91 1.26 3.76 10.67
N THR A 92 2.30 3.12 10.10
CA THR A 92 2.78 3.50 8.76
C THR A 92 1.76 3.23 7.67
N LYS A 93 1.03 2.12 7.71
CA LYS A 93 0.02 1.81 6.71
C LYS A 93 -1.24 2.66 6.86
N GLY A 94 -1.61 3.05 8.07
CA GLY A 94 -2.64 4.06 8.33
C GLY A 94 -2.28 5.43 7.77
N ALA A 95 -1.00 5.82 7.88
CA ALA A 95 -0.50 7.04 7.24
C ALA A 95 -0.66 6.98 5.71
N VAL A 96 -0.30 5.86 5.06
CA VAL A 96 -0.48 5.67 3.61
C VAL A 96 -1.97 5.73 3.20
N VAL A 97 -2.85 5.13 4.00
CA VAL A 97 -4.31 5.16 3.76
C VAL A 97 -4.83 6.59 3.74
N ASN A 98 -4.45 7.40 4.74
CA ASN A 98 -4.94 8.78 4.80
C ASN A 98 -4.20 9.73 3.84
N PHE A 99 -2.91 9.48 3.58
CA PHE A 99 -2.14 10.17 2.56
C PHE A 99 -2.77 9.99 1.16
N THR A 100 -3.25 8.78 0.85
CA THR A 100 -3.97 8.50 -0.40
C THR A 100 -5.19 9.39 -0.56
N ARG A 101 -6.00 9.55 0.50
CA ARG A 101 -7.19 10.43 0.49
C ARG A 101 -6.79 11.90 0.29
N ALA A 102 -5.85 12.39 1.10
CA ALA A 102 -5.42 13.78 1.04
C ALA A 102 -4.84 14.14 -0.33
N LEU A 103 -3.92 13.31 -0.85
CA LEU A 103 -3.28 13.56 -2.13
C LEU A 103 -4.28 13.47 -3.31
N ALA A 104 -5.29 12.60 -3.23
CA ALA A 104 -6.36 12.54 -4.22
C ALA A 104 -7.14 13.86 -4.31
N LEU A 105 -7.43 14.50 -3.16
CA LEU A 105 -8.11 15.79 -3.14
C LEU A 105 -7.24 16.90 -3.75
N ASP A 106 -5.96 16.96 -3.37
CA ASP A 106 -5.04 18.01 -3.81
C ASP A 106 -4.70 17.91 -5.31
N SER A 107 -4.60 16.69 -5.85
CA SER A 107 -4.13 16.45 -7.22
C SER A 107 -5.24 16.18 -8.24
N GLY A 108 -6.48 15.94 -7.78
CA GLY A 108 -7.62 15.66 -8.64
C GLY A 108 -7.95 16.80 -9.61
N VAL A 109 -7.78 18.06 -9.17
CA VAL A 109 -7.95 19.26 -10.04
C VAL A 109 -6.97 19.30 -11.21
N ASN A 110 -5.85 18.59 -11.10
CA ASN A 110 -4.85 18.46 -12.16
C ASN A 110 -5.07 17.21 -13.03
N GLY A 111 -6.14 16.45 -12.80
CA GLY A 111 -6.44 15.21 -13.53
C GLY A 111 -5.63 14.00 -13.06
N VAL A 112 -4.96 14.07 -11.90
CA VAL A 112 -4.22 12.93 -11.34
C VAL A 112 -5.11 12.16 -10.37
N ARG A 113 -5.28 10.86 -10.61
CA ARG A 113 -6.02 9.98 -9.68
C ARG A 113 -5.07 9.36 -8.68
N VAL A 114 -5.48 9.21 -7.42
CA VAL A 114 -4.65 8.60 -6.38
C VAL A 114 -5.48 7.61 -5.59
N ASN A 115 -5.09 6.34 -5.62
CA ASN A 115 -5.81 5.26 -4.94
C ASN A 115 -4.83 4.35 -4.21
N SER A 116 -5.34 3.47 -3.37
CA SER A 116 -4.54 2.40 -2.76
C SER A 116 -5.23 1.05 -2.86
N VAL A 117 -4.42 0.00 -2.87
CA VAL A 117 -4.87 -1.35 -2.56
C VAL A 117 -4.50 -1.69 -1.12
N CYS A 118 -5.41 -2.33 -0.40
CA CYS A 118 -5.26 -2.76 0.98
C CYS A 118 -5.30 -4.30 1.03
N PRO A 119 -4.19 -4.98 0.69
CA PRO A 119 -4.13 -6.42 0.72
C PRO A 119 -4.13 -6.98 2.15
N CYS A 120 -4.65 -8.19 2.33
CA CYS A 120 -4.33 -9.02 3.50
C CYS A 120 -2.93 -9.65 3.36
N LEU A 121 -2.64 -10.71 4.12
CA LEU A 121 -1.38 -11.44 3.96
C LEU A 121 -1.29 -12.06 2.56
N VAL A 122 -0.40 -11.54 1.72
CA VAL A 122 -0.16 -12.05 0.35
C VAL A 122 0.95 -13.09 0.37
N LYS A 123 0.81 -14.13 -0.44
CA LYS A 123 1.83 -15.18 -0.62
C LYS A 123 3.08 -14.62 -1.32
N THR A 124 3.98 -14.07 -0.54
CA THR A 124 5.25 -13.49 -0.99
C THR A 124 6.41 -13.98 -0.12
N LYS A 125 7.65 -13.63 -0.46
CA LYS A 125 8.82 -13.89 0.39
C LYS A 125 8.68 -13.30 1.81
N MET A 126 7.94 -12.19 1.96
CA MET A 126 7.67 -11.59 3.27
C MET A 126 6.79 -12.49 4.14
N ALA A 127 5.86 -13.23 3.53
CA ALA A 127 4.98 -14.19 4.21
C ALA A 127 5.59 -15.61 4.29
N ALA A 128 6.57 -15.94 3.43
CA ALA A 128 7.14 -17.29 3.31
C ALA A 128 7.81 -17.81 4.60
N ASN A 129 8.20 -16.91 5.52
CA ASN A 129 8.82 -17.28 6.79
C ASN A 129 7.80 -17.64 7.88
N TRP A 130 6.50 -17.55 7.62
CA TRP A 130 5.48 -17.84 8.62
C TRP A 130 5.20 -19.34 8.71
N PRO A 131 5.18 -19.93 9.92
CA PRO A 131 4.84 -21.33 10.12
C PRO A 131 3.47 -21.68 9.53
N GLU A 132 3.29 -22.93 9.09
CA GLU A 132 2.02 -23.40 8.54
C GLU A 132 0.83 -23.23 9.51
N SER A 133 1.07 -23.40 10.81
CA SER A 133 0.09 -23.16 11.86
C SER A 133 -0.41 -21.71 11.88
N ALA A 134 0.47 -20.74 11.62
CA ALA A 134 0.08 -19.34 11.51
C ALA A 134 -0.68 -19.08 10.21
N GLN A 135 -0.27 -19.70 9.10
CA GLN A 135 -0.99 -19.59 7.82
C GLN A 135 -2.43 -20.11 7.92
N ALA A 136 -2.67 -21.20 8.67
CA ALA A 136 -4.01 -21.70 8.93
C ALA A 136 -4.89 -20.67 9.69
N GLN A 137 -4.32 -19.94 10.65
CA GLN A 137 -5.02 -18.88 11.38
C GLN A 137 -5.39 -17.70 10.45
N PHE A 138 -4.50 -17.30 9.52
CA PHE A 138 -4.85 -16.29 8.52
C PHE A 138 -5.96 -16.77 7.59
N LYS A 139 -5.89 -18.01 7.10
CA LYS A 139 -6.93 -18.58 6.25
C LYS A 139 -8.30 -18.55 6.94
N ASN A 140 -8.37 -18.82 8.24
CA ASN A 140 -9.62 -18.76 9.01
C ASN A 140 -10.19 -17.33 9.14
N ARG A 141 -9.39 -16.28 8.92
CA ARG A 141 -9.83 -14.89 8.93
C ARG A 141 -10.18 -14.35 7.54
N VAL A 142 -9.96 -15.13 6.48
CA VAL A 142 -10.26 -14.76 5.10
C VAL A 142 -11.43 -15.59 4.61
N SER A 143 -12.55 -14.96 4.25
CA SER A 143 -13.79 -15.66 3.86
C SER A 143 -13.64 -16.52 2.60
N LEU A 144 -12.73 -16.14 1.68
CA LEU A 144 -12.38 -16.97 0.52
C LEU A 144 -11.49 -18.18 0.86
N GLY A 145 -11.15 -18.41 2.13
CA GLY A 145 -10.47 -19.62 2.63
C GLY A 145 -9.01 -19.78 2.23
N ARG A 146 -8.41 -18.79 1.56
CA ARG A 146 -7.02 -18.80 1.11
C ARG A 146 -6.40 -17.41 1.17
N ILE A 147 -5.07 -17.38 1.25
CA ILE A 147 -4.29 -16.16 1.01
C ILE A 147 -4.21 -15.88 -0.50
N PRO A 148 -4.21 -14.61 -0.92
CA PRO A 148 -4.06 -14.26 -2.34
C PRO A 148 -2.63 -14.46 -2.84
N GLU A 149 -2.52 -14.73 -4.13
CA GLU A 149 -1.26 -14.64 -4.89
C GLU A 149 -0.95 -13.17 -5.24
N ALA A 150 0.31 -12.87 -5.57
CA ALA A 150 0.73 -11.50 -5.87
C ALA A 150 0.01 -10.92 -7.10
N GLU A 151 -0.28 -11.77 -8.08
CA GLU A 151 -0.95 -11.45 -9.33
C GLU A 151 -2.38 -10.96 -9.11
N GLU A 152 -3.05 -11.42 -8.04
CA GLU A 152 -4.40 -10.96 -7.70
C GLU A 152 -4.38 -9.51 -7.22
N ILE A 153 -3.34 -9.12 -6.47
CA ILE A 153 -3.14 -7.72 -6.07
C ILE A 153 -2.74 -6.87 -7.28
N ALA A 154 -1.81 -7.37 -8.10
CA ALA A 154 -1.34 -6.67 -9.29
C ALA A 154 -2.47 -6.41 -10.30
N SER A 155 -3.41 -7.35 -10.45
CA SER A 155 -4.58 -7.19 -11.32
C SER A 155 -5.47 -6.02 -10.89
N VAL A 156 -5.66 -5.85 -9.57
CA VAL A 156 -6.42 -4.71 -9.03
C VAL A 156 -5.65 -3.39 -9.19
N MET A 157 -4.32 -3.41 -9.00
CA MET A 157 -3.50 -2.23 -9.27
C MET A 157 -3.59 -1.81 -10.75
N ALA A 158 -3.56 -2.77 -11.68
CA ALA A 158 -3.71 -2.52 -13.10
C ALA A 158 -5.10 -1.94 -13.44
N PHE A 159 -6.17 -2.49 -12.85
CA PHE A 159 -7.51 -1.92 -12.95
C PHE A 159 -7.54 -0.46 -12.48
N LEU A 160 -7.01 -0.18 -11.29
CA LEU A 160 -6.97 1.19 -10.74
C LEU A 160 -6.13 2.15 -11.60
N ALA A 161 -5.13 1.64 -12.32
CA ALA A 161 -4.32 2.41 -13.26
C ALA A 161 -4.99 2.64 -14.63
N SER A 162 -6.04 1.89 -14.96
CA SER A 162 -6.73 1.93 -16.26
C SER A 162 -7.83 2.99 -16.36
N ASP A 163 -8.36 3.18 -17.58
CA ASP A 163 -9.51 4.04 -17.87
C ASP A 163 -10.85 3.51 -17.32
N ASP A 164 -10.93 2.22 -16.97
CA ASP A 164 -12.11 1.66 -16.30
C ASP A 164 -12.28 2.25 -14.90
N ALA A 165 -11.18 2.69 -14.28
CA ALA A 165 -11.16 3.38 -13.00
C ALA A 165 -11.14 4.91 -13.12
N ARG A 166 -11.49 5.49 -14.28
CA ARG A 166 -11.38 6.95 -14.56
C ARG A 166 -12.17 7.86 -13.61
N PHE A 167 -13.16 7.32 -12.89
CA PHE A 167 -13.93 8.06 -11.88
C PHE A 167 -13.66 7.59 -10.43
N ILE A 168 -12.59 6.83 -10.23
CA ILE A 168 -12.16 6.35 -8.91
C ILE A 168 -10.89 7.10 -8.50
N THR A 169 -11.00 7.91 -7.45
CA THR A 169 -9.88 8.57 -6.78
C THR A 169 -10.14 8.63 -5.28
N GLY A 170 -9.10 8.53 -4.46
CA GLY A 170 -9.15 8.52 -3.00
C GLY A 170 -9.59 7.19 -2.37
N VAL A 171 -9.85 6.14 -3.17
CA VAL A 171 -10.27 4.84 -2.63
C VAL A 171 -9.10 4.13 -1.97
N ASN A 172 -9.38 3.48 -0.84
CA ASN A 172 -8.50 2.49 -0.24
C ASN A 172 -9.21 1.15 -0.40
N LEU A 173 -8.88 0.41 -1.45
CA LEU A 173 -9.64 -0.76 -1.89
C LEU A 173 -9.13 -2.03 -1.18
N PRO A 174 -9.92 -2.67 -0.30
CA PRO A 174 -9.55 -3.96 0.27
C PRO A 174 -9.43 -5.03 -0.82
N VAL A 175 -8.30 -5.74 -0.83
CA VAL A 175 -8.06 -6.91 -1.69
C VAL A 175 -7.66 -8.06 -0.78
N ASP A 176 -8.63 -8.50 0.01
CA ASP A 176 -8.37 -9.22 1.26
C ASP A 176 -9.21 -10.49 1.44
N GLY A 177 -9.96 -10.89 0.41
CA GLY A 177 -10.84 -12.04 0.43
C GLY A 177 -11.94 -11.99 1.50
N GLY A 178 -12.35 -10.79 1.92
CA GLY A 178 -13.40 -10.57 2.91
C GLY A 178 -12.91 -10.36 4.34
N ALA A 179 -11.59 -10.31 4.57
CA ALA A 179 -11.04 -10.19 5.93
C ALA A 179 -11.55 -8.95 6.68
N THR A 180 -11.61 -7.79 6.02
CA THR A 180 -12.11 -6.53 6.61
C THR A 180 -13.62 -6.36 6.52
N ALA A 181 -14.34 -7.30 5.88
CA ALA A 181 -15.80 -7.31 5.92
C ALA A 181 -16.34 -7.82 7.26
N SER A 182 -15.54 -8.57 8.03
CA SER A 182 -15.86 -9.01 9.38
C SER A 182 -15.87 -7.83 10.36
N ASP A 183 -16.85 -7.82 11.27
CA ASP A 183 -16.92 -6.90 12.41
C ASP A 183 -15.95 -7.27 13.55
N GLY A 184 -15.19 -8.36 13.40
CA GLY A 184 -14.26 -8.88 14.39
C GLY A 184 -14.74 -10.14 15.12
N GLN A 185 -16.02 -10.51 15.00
CA GLN A 185 -16.55 -11.71 15.65
C GLN A 185 -15.85 -13.00 15.16
N PRO A 186 -15.74 -14.02 16.02
CA PRO A 186 -15.14 -15.29 15.64
C PRO A 186 -16.02 -16.05 14.63
N HIS A 187 -15.38 -16.71 13.68
CA HIS A 187 -16.03 -17.70 12.82
C HIS A 187 -16.19 -19.00 13.62
N LEU A 188 -17.43 -19.38 13.95
CA LEU A 188 -17.73 -20.48 14.87
C LEU A 188 -17.85 -21.86 14.19
N GLY A 189 -17.67 -21.93 12.86
CA GLY A 189 -17.85 -23.15 12.06
C GLY A 189 -19.22 -23.22 11.42
#